data_AF-F5VUG6-F1
#
_entry.id   AF-F5VUG6-F1
#
_cell.length_a   1.000
_cell.length_b   1.000
_cell.length_c   1.000
_cell.angle_alpha   90.00
_cell.angle_beta   90.00
_cell.angle_gamma   90.00
#
_symmetry.space_group_name_H-M   'P 1'
#
loop_
_entity.id
_entity.type
_entity.pdbx_description
1 polymer ?
#
loop_
_entity_poly.entity_id
_entity_poly.type
_entity_poly.pdbx_seq_one_letter_code
_entity_poly.pdbx_strand_id
1 'polypeptide(L)'
;MWFFFALLSAIFAALTSILAKIGIEGVPSNLATAIRTVVVILMAWAMVFLTNSQTEIVNISRKSWLFLILSGLATGASWLCYYKALQMGNATEVSAVDKFSLVITLVLAFFFLQDILTFKTIVGCILITIGTLVMIL
;
A
#
# COMPACT_ATOMS: atom_id res chain seq x y z
N MET A 1 -2.24 2.58 -21.16
CA MET A 1 -3.27 3.21 -20.29
C MET A 1 -3.05 2.90 -18.81
N TRP A 2 -2.91 1.64 -18.38
CA TRP A 2 -2.61 1.29 -16.98
C TRP A 2 -1.27 1.84 -16.46
N PHE A 3 -0.24 1.89 -17.30
CA PHE A 3 1.09 2.39 -16.92
C PHE A 3 1.08 3.86 -16.46
N PHE A 4 0.25 4.70 -17.10
CA PHE A 4 0.12 6.10 -16.71
C PHE A 4 -0.48 6.25 -15.30
N PHE A 5 -1.54 5.50 -15.00
CA PHE A 5 -2.13 5.47 -13.66
C PHE A 5 -1.16 4.88 -12.62
N ALA A 6 -0.34 3.90 -12.99
CA ALA A 6 0.69 3.35 -12.11
C ALA A 6 1.78 4.40 -11.79
N LEU A 7 2.23 5.17 -12.79
CA LEU A 7 3.18 6.25 -12.57
C LEU A 7 2.60 7.34 -11.67
N LEU A 8 1.35 7.72 -11.90
CA LEU A 8 0.65 8.70 -11.07
C LEU A 8 0.49 8.19 -9.63
N SER A 9 0.17 6.91 -9.44
CA SER A 9 0.14 6.25 -8.12
C SER A 9 1.50 6.33 -7.41
N ALA A 10 2.61 6.12 -8.13
CA ALA A 10 3.95 6.25 -7.56
C ALA A 10 4.24 7.67 -7.06
N ILE A 11 3.84 8.70 -7.82
CA ILE A 11 3.97 10.11 -7.41
C ILE A 11 3.16 10.38 -6.14
N PHE A 12 1.89 9.95 -6.11
CA PHE A 12 1.05 10.13 -4.93
C PHE A 12 1.58 9.36 -3.72
N ALA A 13 2.12 8.15 -3.91
CA ALA A 13 2.73 7.36 -2.84
C ALA A 13 3.99 8.04 -2.26
N ALA A 14 4.81 8.65 -3.11
CA ALA A 14 5.97 9.44 -2.66
C ALA A 14 5.53 10.67 -1.86
N LEU A 15 4.60 11.47 -2.40
CA LEU A 15 4.06 12.66 -1.73
C LEU A 15 3.45 12.29 -0.37
N THR A 16 2.68 11.20 -0.36
CA THR A 16 2.07 10.61 0.82
C THR A 16 3.09 10.29 1.92
N SER A 17 4.23 9.73 1.54
CA SER A 17 5.29 9.34 2.49
C SER A 17 5.94 10.58 3.12
N ILE A 18 6.22 11.62 2.32
CA ILE A 18 6.81 12.87 2.81
C ILE A 18 5.82 13.64 3.69
N LEU A 19 4.57 13.82 3.24
CA LEU A 19 3.54 14.51 4.02
C LEU A 19 3.23 13.79 5.33
N ALA A 20 3.22 12.45 5.33
CA ALA A 20 3.02 11.67 6.55
C ALA A 20 4.20 11.80 7.51
N LYS A 21 5.45 11.79 7.02
CA LYS A 21 6.62 11.99 7.87
C LYS A 21 6.55 13.33 8.61
N ILE A 22 6.21 14.40 7.87
CA ILE A 22 6.04 15.75 8.44
C ILE A 22 4.84 15.78 9.40
N GLY A 23 3.69 15.21 9.03
CA GLY A 23 2.47 15.28 9.82
C GLY A 23 2.45 14.40 11.08
N ILE A 24 3.32 13.39 11.17
CA ILE A 24 3.44 12.50 12.34
C ILE A 24 4.49 13.02 13.34
N GLU A 25 5.27 14.03 12.97
CA GLU A 25 6.24 14.64 13.86
C GLU A 25 5.53 15.32 15.05
N GLY A 26 5.86 14.90 16.28
CA GLY A 26 5.21 15.39 17.49
C GLY A 26 3.79 14.85 17.77
N VAL A 27 3.25 13.96 16.93
CA VAL A 27 1.91 13.36 17.10
C VAL A 27 2.02 11.84 17.20
N PRO A 28 1.27 11.13 18.07
CA PRO A 28 1.26 9.67 18.06
C PRO A 28 0.89 9.12 16.66
N SER A 29 1.72 8.23 16.11
CA SER A 29 1.55 7.69 14.75
C SER A 29 0.18 7.05 14.51
N ASN A 30 -0.38 6.39 15.53
CA ASN A 30 -1.70 5.75 15.45
C ASN A 30 -2.81 6.80 15.30
N LEU A 31 -2.71 7.93 16.02
CA LEU A 31 -3.67 9.03 15.92
C LEU A 31 -3.61 9.69 14.55
N ALA A 32 -2.40 9.99 14.07
CA ALA A 32 -2.20 10.56 12.74
C ALA A 32 -2.71 9.63 11.62
N THR A 33 -2.49 8.32 11.76
CA THR A 33 -3.04 7.31 10.84
C THR A 33 -4.57 7.34 10.84
N ALA A 34 -5.20 7.40 12.00
CA ALA A 34 -6.66 7.46 12.12
C ALA A 34 -7.26 8.73 11.50
N ILE A 35 -6.65 9.90 11.74
CA ILE A 35 -7.11 11.16 11.11
C ILE A 35 -7.02 11.04 9.59
N ARG A 36 -5.90 10.52 9.10
CA ARG A 36 -5.71 10.34 7.66
C ARG A 36 -6.69 9.34 7.06
N THR A 37 -7.00 8.24 7.73
CA THR A 37 -7.94 7.25 7.18
C THR A 37 -9.34 7.82 7.03
N VAL A 38 -9.77 8.74 7.91
CA VAL A 38 -11.04 9.47 7.75
C VAL A 38 -11.05 10.26 6.43
N VAL A 39 -9.96 10.97 6.12
CA VAL A 39 -9.84 11.72 4.85
C VAL A 39 -9.94 10.77 3.66
N VAL A 40 -9.25 9.63 3.71
CA VAL A 40 -9.30 8.61 2.64
C VAL A 40 -10.71 8.04 2.47
N ILE A 41 -11.41 7.75 3.57
CA ILE A 41 -12.80 7.26 3.54
C ILE A 41 -13.71 8.28 2.85
N LEU A 42 -13.62 9.56 3.22
CA LEU A 42 -14.41 10.62 2.61
C LEU A 42 -14.16 10.72 1.10
N MET A 43 -12.90 10.70 0.68
CA MET A 43 -12.54 10.75 -0.75
C MET A 43 -13.04 9.52 -1.51
N ALA A 44 -12.90 8.32 -0.95
CA ALA A 44 -13.34 7.08 -1.58
C ALA A 44 -14.86 7.06 -1.78
N TRP A 45 -15.64 7.42 -0.75
CA TRP A 45 -17.10 7.47 -0.85
C TRP A 45 -17.59 8.60 -1.74
N ALA A 46 -16.92 9.76 -1.75
CA ALA A 46 -17.23 10.82 -2.70
C ALA A 46 -17.13 10.32 -4.15
N MET A 47 -16.09 9.54 -4.48
CA MET A 47 -15.96 8.94 -5.81
C MET A 47 -17.08 7.95 -6.11
N VAL A 48 -17.47 7.10 -5.15
CA VAL A 48 -18.58 6.14 -5.32
C VAL A 48 -19.89 6.86 -5.66
N PHE A 49 -20.17 7.98 -5.01
CA PHE A 49 -21.36 8.79 -5.30
C PHE A 49 -21.26 9.51 -6.65
N LEU A 50 -20.08 10.05 -7.01
CA LEU A 50 -19.86 10.69 -8.30
C LEU A 50 -20.01 9.70 -9.48
N THR A 51 -19.61 8.44 -9.29
CA THR A 51 -19.77 7.38 -10.31
C THR A 51 -21.11 6.66 -10.23
N ASN A 52 -22.01 7.08 -9.32
CA ASN A 52 -23.31 6.44 -9.07
C ASN A 52 -23.22 4.93 -8.79
N SER A 53 -22.10 4.46 -8.25
CA SER A 53 -21.85 3.02 -8.06
C SER A 53 -22.38 2.49 -6.72
N GLN A 54 -23.07 3.32 -5.93
CA GLN A 54 -23.61 2.92 -4.62
C GLN A 54 -24.60 1.75 -4.70
N THR A 55 -25.33 1.60 -5.81
CA THR A 55 -26.32 0.52 -5.99
C THR A 55 -25.67 -0.85 -6.19
N GLU A 56 -24.42 -0.88 -6.66
CA GLU A 56 -23.66 -2.11 -6.91
C GLU A 56 -23.24 -2.83 -5.62
N ILE A 57 -23.34 -2.18 -4.46
CA ILE A 57 -23.02 -2.79 -3.16
C ILE A 57 -23.86 -4.05 -2.92
N VAL A 58 -25.12 -4.05 -3.39
CA VAL A 58 -26.05 -5.18 -3.25
C VAL A 58 -25.61 -6.39 -4.08
N ASN A 59 -24.85 -6.15 -5.17
CA ASN A 59 -24.37 -7.19 -6.07
C ASN A 59 -23.05 -7.83 -5.59
N ILE A 60 -22.45 -7.33 -4.49
CA ILE A 60 -21.20 -7.87 -3.95
C ILE A 60 -21.47 -9.21 -3.26
N SER A 61 -20.82 -10.27 -3.77
CA SER A 61 -20.92 -11.61 -3.19
C SER A 61 -20.41 -11.67 -1.74
N ARG A 62 -20.93 -12.61 -0.93
CA ARG A 62 -20.44 -12.85 0.45
C ARG A 62 -18.95 -13.19 0.50
N LYS A 63 -18.45 -13.91 -0.51
CA LYS A 63 -17.02 -14.22 -0.65
C LYS A 63 -16.21 -12.95 -0.86
N SER A 64 -16.66 -12.08 -1.77
CA SER A 64 -16.02 -10.78 -2.01
C SER A 64 -15.99 -9.92 -0.75
N TRP A 65 -17.09 -9.85 0.00
CA TRP A 65 -17.13 -9.15 1.29
C TRP A 65 -16.07 -9.64 2.28
N LEU A 66 -15.91 -10.97 2.43
CA LEU A 66 -14.90 -11.53 3.31
C LEU A 66 -13.48 -11.10 2.90
N PHE A 67 -13.14 -11.22 1.62
CA PHE A 67 -11.82 -10.82 1.12
C PHE A 67 -11.59 -9.31 1.20
N LEU A 68 -12.62 -8.48 1.00
CA LEU A 68 -12.53 -7.03 1.16
C LEU A 68 -12.27 -6.64 2.62
N ILE A 69 -12.94 -7.28 3.58
CA ILE A 69 -12.73 -7.04 5.01
C ILE A 69 -11.31 -7.49 5.41
N LEU A 70 -10.88 -8.68 5.02
CA LEU A 70 -9.53 -9.17 5.30
C LEU A 70 -8.45 -8.28 4.67
N SER A 71 -8.65 -7.83 3.43
CA SER A 71 -7.76 -6.88 2.75
C SER A 71 -7.72 -5.53 3.46
N GLY A 72 -8.87 -5.01 3.91
CA GLY A 72 -8.96 -3.78 4.69
C GLY A 72 -8.20 -3.87 6.02
N LEU A 73 -8.36 -4.98 6.75
CA LEU A 73 -7.62 -5.25 7.98
C LEU A 73 -6.11 -5.34 7.73
N ALA A 74 -5.68 -6.05 6.69
CA ALA A 74 -4.28 -6.14 6.29
C ALA A 74 -3.69 -4.77 5.92
N THR A 75 -4.46 -3.94 5.19
CA THR A 75 -4.08 -2.57 4.83
C THR A 75 -3.93 -1.68 6.06
N GLY A 76 -4.90 -1.74 6.98
CA GLY A 76 -4.84 -1.00 8.24
C GLY A 76 -3.63 -1.39 9.09
N ALA A 77 -3.37 -2.69 9.25
CA ALA A 77 -2.20 -3.19 9.96
C ALA A 77 -0.89 -2.74 9.29
N SER A 78 -0.81 -2.82 7.96
CA SER A 78 0.33 -2.34 7.18
C SER A 78 0.61 -0.87 7.43
N TRP A 79 -0.42 -0.01 7.39
CA TRP A 79 -0.27 1.42 7.64
C TRP A 79 0.18 1.73 9.07
N LEU A 80 -0.38 1.06 10.08
CA LEU A 80 0.04 1.26 11.47
C LEU A 80 1.53 0.95 11.65
N CYS A 81 2.01 -0.16 11.08
CA CYS A 81 3.42 -0.53 11.10
C CYS A 81 4.28 0.46 10.30
N TYR A 82 3.86 0.81 9.08
CA TYR A 82 4.60 1.71 8.18
C TYR A 82 4.76 3.11 8.79
N TYR A 83 3.68 3.71 9.30
CA TYR A 83 3.74 5.04 9.90
C TYR A 83 4.50 5.05 11.23
N LYS A 84 4.47 3.95 11.98
CA LYS A 84 5.32 3.81 13.16
C LYS A 84 6.80 3.76 12.78
N ALA A 85 7.16 2.98 11.76
CA ALA A 85 8.52 2.93 11.23
C ALA A 85 8.94 4.30 10.67
N LEU A 86 8.05 4.98 9.95
CA LEU A 86 8.28 6.31 9.40
C LEU A 86 8.50 7.36 10.50
N GLN A 87 7.83 7.23 11.64
CA GLN A 87 8.07 8.09 12.80
C GLN A 87 9.48 7.88 13.36
N MET A 88 9.96 6.63 13.43
CA MET A 88 11.23 6.27 14.05
C MET A 88 12.46 6.41 13.14
N GLY A 89 12.30 6.19 11.84
CA GLY A 89 13.41 6.11 10.87
C GLY A 89 13.37 7.19 9.79
N ASN A 90 14.28 7.10 8.83
CA ASN A 90 14.32 7.99 7.66
C ASN A 90 13.21 7.60 6.65
N ALA A 91 12.56 8.58 6.04
CA ALA A 91 11.54 8.34 5.02
C ALA A 91 12.07 7.55 3.83
N THR A 92 13.34 7.77 3.43
CA THR A 92 13.96 7.09 2.30
C THR A 92 14.17 5.59 2.58
N GLU A 93 14.74 5.25 3.73
CA GLU A 93 14.99 3.85 4.15
C GLU A 93 13.68 3.10 4.35
N VAL A 94 12.73 3.68 5.09
CA VAL A 94 11.43 3.06 5.37
C VAL A 94 10.64 2.84 4.07
N SER A 95 10.68 3.79 3.14
CA SER A 95 10.04 3.64 1.84
C SER A 95 10.73 2.60 0.95
N ALA A 96 12.05 2.43 1.06
CA ALA A 96 12.77 1.39 0.33
C ALA A 96 12.41 -0.02 0.84
N VAL A 97 12.28 -0.18 2.16
CA VAL A 97 11.81 -1.43 2.77
C VAL A 97 10.36 -1.72 2.40
N ASP A 98 9.49 -0.71 2.34
CA ASP A 98 8.11 -0.87 1.86
C ASP A 98 8.05 -1.46 0.43
N LYS A 99 8.99 -1.10 -0.46
CA LYS A 99 9.03 -1.68 -1.82
C LYS A 99 9.44 -3.15 -1.87
N PHE A 100 10.05 -3.67 -0.79
CA PHE A 100 10.28 -5.10 -0.66
C PHE A 100 8.96 -5.91 -0.59
N SER A 101 7.83 -5.26 -0.28
CA SER A 101 6.50 -5.88 -0.37
C SER A 101 6.24 -6.51 -1.74
N LEU A 102 6.81 -5.99 -2.84
CA LEU A 102 6.70 -6.59 -4.17
C LEU A 102 7.27 -8.01 -4.22
N VAL A 103 8.41 -8.24 -3.55
CA VAL A 103 9.05 -9.56 -3.47
C VAL A 103 8.14 -10.50 -2.68
N ILE A 104 7.60 -10.04 -1.55
CA ILE A 104 6.67 -10.83 -0.72
C ILE A 104 5.38 -11.15 -1.51
N THR A 105 4.81 -10.17 -2.21
CA THR A 105 3.62 -10.35 -3.05
C THR A 105 3.86 -11.39 -4.13
N LEU A 106 5.03 -11.38 -4.78
CA LEU A 106 5.35 -12.37 -5.79
C LEU A 106 5.46 -13.78 -5.22
N VAL A 107 6.07 -13.94 -4.04
CA VAL A 107 6.12 -15.24 -3.35
C VAL A 107 4.71 -15.71 -3.00
N LEU A 108 3.88 -14.83 -2.43
CA LEU A 108 2.49 -15.17 -2.13
C LEU A 108 1.68 -15.49 -3.40
N ALA A 109 1.86 -14.75 -4.49
CA ALA A 109 1.19 -15.01 -5.76
C ALA A 109 1.58 -16.38 -6.35
N PHE A 110 2.85 -16.76 -6.25
CA PHE A 110 3.29 -18.09 -6.65
C PHE A 110 2.58 -19.20 -5.85
N PHE A 111 2.47 -19.06 -4.52
CA PHE A 111 1.85 -20.08 -3.68
C PHE A 111 0.31 -20.10 -3.75
N PHE A 112 -0.34 -18.94 -3.78
CA PHE A 112 -1.80 -18.83 -3.67
C PHE A 112 -2.51 -18.68 -5.02
N LEU A 113 -1.89 -18.02 -5.99
CA LEU A 113 -2.48 -17.75 -7.32
C LEU A 113 -1.92 -18.69 -8.40
N GLN A 114 -0.89 -19.49 -8.10
CA GLN A 114 -0.21 -20.39 -9.04
C GLN A 114 0.36 -19.65 -10.27
N ASP A 115 0.72 -18.38 -10.12
CA ASP A 115 1.29 -17.59 -11.20
C ASP A 115 2.65 -18.15 -11.63
N ILE A 116 2.88 -18.24 -12.95
CA ILE A 116 4.12 -18.75 -13.51
C ILE A 116 5.23 -17.72 -13.27
N LEU A 117 6.20 -18.07 -12.41
CA LEU A 117 7.38 -17.26 -12.21
C LEU A 117 8.27 -17.31 -13.45
N THR A 118 8.38 -16.18 -14.14
CA THR A 118 9.33 -16.05 -15.24
C THR A 118 10.73 -15.72 -14.71
N PHE A 119 11.76 -16.13 -15.45
CA PHE A 119 13.15 -15.79 -15.13
C PHE A 119 13.36 -14.27 -14.97
N LYS A 120 12.67 -13.46 -15.79
CA LYS A 120 12.71 -11.99 -15.70
C LYS A 120 12.21 -11.48 -14.35
N THR A 121 11.13 -12.06 -13.82
CA THR A 121 10.55 -11.64 -12.55
C THR A 121 11.45 -12.01 -11.38
N ILE A 122 12.10 -13.18 -11.43
CA ILE A 122 13.07 -13.63 -10.42
C ILE A 122 14.27 -12.67 -10.37
N VAL A 123 14.87 -12.35 -11.52
CA VAL A 123 15.98 -11.39 -11.59
C VAL A 123 15.56 -10.02 -11.09
N GLY A 124 14.36 -9.56 -11.44
CA GLY A 124 13.78 -8.31 -10.92
C GLY A 124 13.68 -8.30 -9.39
N CYS A 125 13.19 -9.39 -8.78
CA CYS A 125 13.11 -9.51 -7.32
C CYS A 125 14.48 -9.47 -6.65
N ILE A 126 15.49 -10.15 -7.23
CA ILE A 126 16.86 -10.10 -6.70
C ILE A 126 17.40 -8.67 -6.75
N LEU A 127 17.20 -7.96 -7.86
CA LEU A 127 17.64 -6.57 -8.00
C LEU A 127 16.93 -5.62 -7.03
N ILE A 128 15.62 -5.78 -6.83
CA ILE A 128 14.87 -5.02 -5.82
C ILE A 128 15.41 -5.31 -4.43
N THR A 129 15.67 -6.58 -4.11
CA THR A 129 16.21 -7.00 -2.80
C THR A 129 17.58 -6.37 -2.54
N ILE A 130 18.49 -6.48 -3.50
CA ILE A 130 19.83 -5.88 -3.40
C ILE A 130 19.73 -4.35 -3.29
N GLY A 131 18.90 -3.72 -4.13
CA GLY A 131 18.67 -2.28 -4.09
C GLY A 131 18.15 -1.79 -2.74
N THR A 132 17.16 -2.48 -2.18
CA THR A 132 16.64 -2.18 -0.83
C THR A 132 17.73 -2.37 0.23
N LEU A 133 18.51 -3.44 0.18
CA LEU A 133 19.61 -3.68 1.14
C LEU A 133 20.67 -2.58 1.08
N VAL A 134 21.07 -2.15 -0.11
CA VAL A 134 22.05 -1.05 -0.29
C VAL A 134 21.52 0.28 0.23
N MET A 135 20.21 0.51 0.19
CA MET A 135 19.60 1.74 0.71
C MET A 135 19.50 1.79 2.24
N ILE A 136 19.55 0.64 2.93
CA ILE A 136 19.40 0.57 4.39
C ILE A 136 20.69 0.27 5.15
N LEU A 137 21.75 -0.17 4.46
CA LEU A 137 23.09 -0.43 4.99
C LEU A 137 23.95 0.83 4.91
#